data_AF-A0A534XMK5-F1
#
_entry.id   AF-A0A534XMK5-F1
#
_cell.length_a   1.000
_cell.length_b   1.000
_cell.length_c   1.000
_cell.angle_alpha   90.00
_cell.angle_beta   90.00
_cell.angle_gamma   90.00
#
_symmetry.space_group_name_H-M   'P 1'
#
loop_
_entity.id
_entity.type
_entity.pdbx_description
1 polymer ?
#
loop_
_entity_poly.entity_id
_entity_poly.type
_entity_poly.pdbx_seq_one_letter_code
_entity_poly.pdbx_strand_id
1 'polypeptide(L)'
;MTASTLATLVECFAIAAIALPAAAQTTGAIQGAVVDAVSETAVPNAVIIARSPALQGEQTAVTDDSGRFQISLLPVGRYTLYVQRDGYQPFTQEGMLVVRLDQTVEVKLSLIPEALSAGEMESRRPSQ
;
A
#
# COMPACT_ATOMS: atom_id res chain seq x y z
N MET A 1 23.15 -17.75 72.99
CA MET A 1 23.19 -18.72 71.89
C MET A 1 21.74 -18.85 71.42
N THR A 2 21.26 -18.40 70.25
CA THR A 2 21.84 -18.13 68.92
C THR A 2 20.89 -17.22 68.08
N ALA A 3 21.47 -16.22 67.39
CA ALA A 3 21.23 -15.75 66.00
C ALA A 3 19.79 -15.57 65.43
N SER A 4 19.41 -14.36 65.01
CA SER A 4 19.41 -13.85 63.60
C SER A 4 18.26 -14.45 62.75
N THR A 5 17.38 -13.69 62.06
CA THR A 5 17.71 -12.89 60.85
C THR A 5 16.43 -12.17 60.36
N LEU A 6 16.64 -11.01 59.73
CA LEU A 6 15.71 -10.16 58.98
C LEU A 6 14.88 -10.87 57.89
N ALA A 7 13.87 -10.13 57.39
CA ALA A 7 13.05 -10.36 56.18
C ALA A 7 11.85 -11.30 56.44
N THR A 8 10.64 -11.03 55.96
CA THR A 8 10.31 -10.87 54.54
C THR A 8 8.95 -10.16 54.33
N LEU A 9 8.94 -9.16 53.44
CA LEU A 9 7.87 -8.76 52.50
C LEU A 9 6.44 -8.59 53.06
N VAL A 10 5.97 -7.37 53.37
CA VAL A 10 5.38 -6.44 52.38
C VAL A 10 4.61 -7.18 51.28
N GLU A 11 3.41 -7.64 51.63
CA GLU A 11 2.45 -8.26 50.72
C GLU A 11 1.59 -7.17 50.05
N CYS A 12 2.23 -6.14 49.50
CA CYS A 12 1.61 -5.25 48.52
C CYS A 12 1.65 -5.97 47.18
N PHE A 13 0.78 -6.96 46.99
CA PHE A 13 0.52 -7.54 45.67
C PHE A 13 -0.33 -6.54 44.86
N ALA A 14 0.28 -5.39 44.59
CA ALA A 14 -0.20 -4.43 43.62
C ALA A 14 -0.08 -5.10 42.25
N ILE A 15 -1.19 -5.66 41.78
CA ILE A 15 -1.36 -6.06 40.39
C ILE A 15 -1.35 -4.75 39.60
N ALA A 16 -0.14 -4.27 39.29
CA ALA A 16 0.07 -3.25 38.30
C ALA A 16 -0.30 -3.88 36.96
N ALA A 17 -1.57 -3.73 36.59
CA ALA A 17 -2.02 -3.89 35.23
C ALA A 17 -1.23 -2.88 34.40
N ILE A 18 -0.09 -3.32 33.86
CA ILE A 18 0.64 -2.60 32.83
C ILE A 18 -0.27 -2.67 31.61
N ALA A 19 -1.20 -1.71 31.53
CA ALA A 19 -1.92 -1.40 30.32
C ALA A 19 -0.87 -0.88 29.34
N LEU A 20 -0.26 -1.80 28.59
CA LEU A 20 0.53 -1.44 27.42
C LEU A 20 -0.37 -0.52 26.58
N PRO A 21 0.10 0.66 26.18
CA PRO A 21 -0.64 1.44 25.19
C PRO A 21 -0.74 0.55 23.96
N ALA A 22 -1.95 0.06 23.68
CA ALA A 22 -2.26 -0.51 22.39
C ALA A 22 -1.98 0.61 21.41
N ALA A 23 -0.82 0.56 20.74
CA ALA A 23 -0.54 1.41 19.62
C ALA A 23 -1.60 1.05 18.58
N ALA A 24 -2.72 1.76 18.62
CA ALA A 24 -3.66 1.84 17.53
C ALA A 24 -2.87 2.48 16.40
N GLN A 25 -2.12 1.66 15.69
CA GLN A 25 -1.46 2.03 14.46
C GLN A 25 -2.61 2.43 13.55
N THR A 26 -2.78 3.74 13.41
CA THR A 26 -3.82 4.41 12.64
C THR A 26 -3.53 4.20 11.17
N THR A 27 -3.65 2.95 10.75
CA THR A 27 -3.36 2.48 9.41
C THR A 27 -4.66 2.40 8.63
N GLY A 28 -4.54 2.54 7.32
CA GLY A 28 -5.59 2.22 6.37
C GLY A 28 -5.09 1.18 5.39
N ALA A 29 -5.90 0.97 4.35
CA ALA A 29 -5.57 0.10 3.24
C ALA A 29 -5.83 0.82 1.91
N ILE A 30 -5.10 0.41 0.89
CA ILE A 30 -5.40 0.73 -0.49
C ILE A 30 -5.71 -0.58 -1.16
N GLN A 31 -6.88 -0.66 -1.78
CA GLN A 31 -7.24 -1.78 -2.64
C GLN A 31 -7.58 -1.26 -4.03
N GLY A 32 -7.51 -2.11 -5.02
CA GLY A 32 -7.86 -1.69 -6.35
C GLY A 32 -7.87 -2.81 -7.36
N ALA A 33 -8.16 -2.42 -8.59
CA ALA A 33 -8.07 -3.28 -9.75
C ALA A 33 -7.30 -2.58 -10.86
N VAL A 34 -6.41 -3.32 -11.51
CA VAL A 34 -5.69 -2.92 -12.71
C VAL A 34 -6.39 -3.55 -13.90
N VAL A 35 -6.81 -2.71 -14.84
CA VAL A 35 -7.46 -3.13 -16.08
C VAL A 35 -6.70 -2.60 -17.30
N ASP A 36 -6.83 -3.31 -18.40
CA ASP A 36 -6.36 -2.89 -19.70
C ASP A 36 -7.29 -1.80 -20.25
N ALA A 37 -6.74 -0.66 -20.67
CA ALA A 37 -7.53 0.47 -21.15
C ALA A 37 -8.27 0.19 -22.48
N VAL A 38 -7.89 -0.87 -23.21
CA VAL A 38 -8.39 -1.16 -24.56
C VAL A 38 -9.30 -2.39 -24.57
N SER A 39 -8.85 -3.46 -23.93
CA SER A 39 -9.62 -4.70 -23.83
C SER A 39 -10.57 -4.71 -22.65
N GLU A 40 -10.44 -3.75 -21.72
CA GLU A 40 -11.15 -3.69 -20.44
C GLU A 40 -10.96 -4.94 -19.55
N THR A 41 -9.98 -5.77 -19.90
CA THR A 41 -9.64 -7.02 -19.22
C THR A 41 -8.78 -6.73 -17.98
N ALA A 42 -8.95 -7.52 -16.93
CA ALA A 42 -8.06 -7.47 -15.78
C ALA A 42 -6.60 -7.75 -16.17
N VAL A 43 -5.66 -7.00 -15.61
CA VAL A 43 -4.21 -7.19 -15.86
C VAL A 43 -3.59 -7.88 -14.65
N PRO A 44 -3.33 -9.20 -14.72
CA PRO A 44 -2.67 -9.92 -13.64
C PRO A 44 -1.16 -9.72 -13.66
N ASN A 45 -0.50 -9.97 -12.52
CA ASN A 45 0.94 -9.87 -12.34
C ASN A 45 1.53 -8.47 -12.63
N ALA A 46 0.73 -7.41 -12.50
CA ALA A 46 1.21 -6.04 -12.53
C ALA A 46 1.86 -5.71 -11.18
N VAL A 47 3.00 -5.01 -11.21
CA VAL A 47 3.73 -4.59 -10.02
C VAL A 47 3.27 -3.19 -9.65
N ILE A 48 2.77 -3.02 -8.44
CA ILE A 48 2.31 -1.75 -7.87
C ILE A 48 3.29 -1.34 -6.77
N ILE A 49 3.90 -0.19 -6.91
CA ILE A 49 4.81 0.41 -5.95
C ILE A 49 4.14 1.64 -5.35
N ALA A 50 3.69 1.52 -4.10
CA ALA A 50 3.14 2.61 -3.32
C ALA A 50 4.24 3.34 -2.57
N ARG A 51 4.35 4.65 -2.82
CA ARG A 51 5.31 5.56 -2.18
C ARG A 51 4.55 6.66 -1.45
N SER A 52 5.00 7.03 -0.26
CA SER A 52 4.40 8.14 0.48
C SER A 52 5.44 8.84 1.34
N PRO A 53 5.38 10.17 1.51
CA PRO A 53 6.15 10.87 2.52
C PRO A 53 5.78 10.46 3.95
N ALA A 54 4.59 9.87 4.16
CA ALA A 54 4.16 9.33 5.45
C ALA A 54 4.66 7.90 5.70
N LEU A 55 5.14 7.21 4.65
CA LEU A 55 5.64 5.85 4.71
C LEU A 55 7.18 5.86 4.72
N GLN A 56 7.78 5.11 5.63
CA GLN A 56 9.23 4.94 5.64
C GLN A 56 9.62 3.91 4.56
N GLY A 57 9.85 4.38 3.33
CA GLY A 57 10.23 3.56 2.18
C GLY A 57 9.10 3.40 1.16
N GLU A 58 9.04 2.22 0.54
CA GLU A 58 8.12 1.89 -0.54
C GLU A 58 7.44 0.55 -0.23
N GLN A 59 6.15 0.46 -0.53
CA GLN A 59 5.38 -0.78 -0.42
C GLN A 59 5.13 -1.32 -1.82
N THR A 60 5.49 -2.59 -2.05
CA THR A 60 5.27 -3.23 -3.35
C THR A 60 4.22 -4.32 -3.21
N ALA A 61 3.25 -4.31 -4.11
CA ALA A 61 2.25 -5.35 -4.26
C ALA A 61 2.20 -5.82 -5.71
N VAL A 62 1.65 -7.01 -5.93
CA VAL A 62 1.45 -7.58 -7.26
C VAL A 62 -0.03 -7.86 -7.44
N THR A 63 -0.59 -7.60 -8.63
CA THR A 63 -1.98 -7.97 -8.89
C THR A 63 -2.18 -9.47 -9.03
N ASP A 64 -3.28 -9.96 -8.48
CA ASP A 64 -3.76 -11.33 -8.65
C ASP A 64 -4.30 -11.60 -10.06
N ASP A 65 -4.72 -12.84 -10.33
CA ASP A 65 -5.30 -13.27 -11.62
C ASP A 65 -6.51 -12.43 -12.07
N SER A 66 -7.29 -11.95 -11.10
CA SER A 66 -8.41 -11.03 -11.34
C SER A 66 -7.99 -9.55 -11.50
N GLY A 67 -6.70 -9.25 -11.59
CA GLY A 67 -6.15 -7.90 -11.69
C GLY A 67 -6.33 -7.07 -10.42
N ARG A 68 -6.72 -7.68 -9.29
CA ARG A 68 -6.93 -6.97 -8.03
C ARG A 68 -5.63 -6.91 -7.22
N PHE A 69 -5.48 -5.87 -6.41
CA PHE A 69 -4.38 -5.74 -5.46
C PHE A 69 -4.88 -5.13 -4.15
N GLN A 70 -4.16 -5.43 -3.07
CA GLN A 70 -4.41 -4.84 -1.76
C GLN A 70 -3.09 -4.56 -1.04
N ILE A 71 -2.97 -3.36 -0.50
CA ILE A 71 -1.86 -2.90 0.33
C ILE A 71 -2.45 -2.46 1.66
N SER A 72 -2.17 -3.21 2.71
CA SER A 72 -2.65 -2.93 4.07
C SER A 72 -1.54 -2.34 4.94
N LEU A 73 -1.88 -1.93 6.16
CA LEU A 73 -0.95 -1.31 7.12
C LEU A 73 -0.31 0.00 6.60
N LEU A 74 -1.05 0.76 5.80
CA LEU A 74 -0.55 2.03 5.27
C LEU A 74 -0.86 3.17 6.24
N PRO A 75 0.14 3.94 6.72
CA PRO A 75 -0.11 5.11 7.56
C PRO A 75 -1.00 6.14 6.84
N VAL A 76 -1.75 6.93 7.60
CA VAL A 76 -2.58 8.00 7.01
C VAL A 76 -1.71 9.01 6.26
N GLY A 77 -2.10 9.36 5.03
CA GLY A 77 -1.29 10.23 4.20
C GLY A 77 -1.67 10.21 2.73
N ARG A 78 -0.91 10.98 1.94
CA ARG A 78 -1.00 10.97 0.48
C ARG A 78 -0.07 9.91 -0.09
N TYR A 79 -0.59 9.11 -1.00
CA TYR A 79 0.16 8.04 -1.66
C TYR A 79 0.27 8.31 -3.15
N THR A 80 1.46 8.02 -3.68
CA THR A 80 1.73 7.91 -5.09
C THR A 80 1.83 6.43 -5.43
N LEU A 81 1.01 5.97 -6.37
CA LEU A 81 1.07 4.61 -6.88
C LEU A 81 1.80 4.60 -8.22
N TYR A 82 2.84 3.79 -8.32
CA TYR A 82 3.51 3.50 -9.58
C TYR A 82 3.15 2.09 -10.01
N VAL A 83 2.58 1.94 -11.20
CA VAL A 83 2.18 0.64 -11.74
C VAL A 83 3.05 0.32 -12.94
N GLN A 84 3.63 -0.87 -12.95
CA GLN A 84 4.45 -1.38 -14.03
C GLN A 84 4.10 -2.82 -14.37
N ARG A 85 4.04 -3.10 -15.67
CA ARG A 85 3.84 -4.45 -16.20
C ARG A 85 4.59 -4.58 -17.53
N ASP A 86 5.18 -5.74 -17.77
CA ASP A 86 5.85 -6.03 -19.04
C ASP A 86 4.83 -6.01 -20.20
N GLY A 87 5.18 -5.35 -21.31
CA GLY A 87 4.27 -5.12 -22.45
C GLY A 87 3.28 -3.95 -22.26
N TYR A 88 3.31 -3.25 -21.13
CA TYR A 88 2.46 -2.10 -20.82
C TYR A 88 3.29 -0.86 -20.52
N GLN A 89 2.74 0.31 -20.83
CA GLN A 89 3.35 1.56 -20.41
C GLN A 89 3.24 1.73 -18.88
N PRO A 90 4.35 2.07 -18.20
CA PRO A 90 4.31 2.36 -16.78
C PRO A 90 3.45 3.59 -16.51
N PHE A 91 2.59 3.50 -15.51
CA PHE A 91 1.65 4.55 -15.13
C PHE A 91 1.88 4.99 -13.69
N THR A 92 2.02 6.29 -13.48
CA THR A 92 2.16 6.88 -12.14
C THR A 92 0.90 7.66 -11.80
N GLN A 93 0.24 7.28 -10.72
CA GLN A 93 -0.88 8.01 -10.15
C GLN A 93 -0.42 8.79 -8.92
N GLU A 94 -0.26 10.11 -9.08
CA GLU A 94 0.22 11.00 -8.03
C GLU A 94 -0.96 11.69 -7.29
N GLY A 95 -0.83 11.86 -5.97
CA GLY A 95 -1.60 12.83 -5.18
C GLY A 95 -3.10 12.59 -4.99
N MET A 96 -3.70 11.64 -5.71
CA MET A 96 -5.14 11.35 -5.67
C MET A 96 -5.54 10.39 -4.54
N LEU A 97 -4.62 9.52 -4.07
CA LEU A 97 -4.93 8.59 -2.99
C LEU A 97 -4.60 9.19 -1.63
N VAL A 98 -5.64 9.50 -0.86
CA VAL A 98 -5.54 9.94 0.53
C VAL A 98 -6.04 8.81 1.42
N VAL A 99 -5.12 8.08 2.05
CA VAL A 99 -5.46 7.04 3.00
C VAL A 99 -5.81 7.68 4.33
N ARG A 100 -6.97 7.29 4.87
CA ARG A 100 -7.46 7.71 6.18
C ARG A 100 -7.45 6.54 7.15
N LEU A 101 -7.55 6.89 8.42
CA LEU A 101 -7.56 5.96 9.55
C LEU A 101 -8.75 5.02 9.43
N ASP A 102 -8.50 3.71 9.50
CA ASP A 102 -9.53 2.67 9.35
C ASP A 102 -10.31 2.76 8.02
N GLN A 103 -9.73 3.37 6.99
CA GLN A 103 -10.34 3.45 5.68
C GLN A 103 -9.56 2.65 4.65
N THR A 104 -10.34 2.05 3.75
CA THR A 104 -9.83 1.39 2.56
C THR A 104 -10.14 2.25 1.35
N VAL A 105 -9.10 2.73 0.68
CA VAL A 105 -9.23 3.51 -0.55
C VAL A 105 -9.29 2.52 -1.71
N GLU A 106 -10.39 2.54 -2.46
CA GLU A 106 -10.51 1.75 -3.69
C GLU A 106 -10.11 2.59 -4.91
N VAL A 107 -9.21 2.06 -5.74
CA VAL A 107 -8.76 2.70 -6.98
C VAL A 107 -8.84 1.76 -8.17
N LYS A 108 -9.34 2.28 -9.30
CA LYS A 108 -9.26 1.60 -10.59
C LYS A 108 -8.11 2.22 -11.38
N LEU A 109 -7.13 1.40 -11.74
CA LEU A 109 -5.96 1.80 -12.51
C LEU A 109 -6.08 1.20 -13.91
N SER A 110 -5.92 2.04 -14.93
CA SER A 110 -5.97 1.58 -16.32
C SER A 110 -4.58 1.65 -16.93
N LEU A 111 -4.07 0.51 -17.41
CA LEU A 111 -2.80 0.43 -18.11
C LEU A 111 -3.03 0.44 -19.62
N ILE A 112 -2.14 1.12 -20.34
CA ILE A 112 -2.16 1.17 -21.79
C ILE A 112 -1.07 0.22 -22.31
N PRO A 113 -1.40 -0.75 -23.18
CA PRO A 113 -0.39 -1.63 -23.76
C PRO A 113 0.56 -0.84 -24.66
N GLU A 114 1.86 -1.07 -24.54
CA GLU A 114 2.90 -0.28 -25.22
C GLU A 114 2.75 -0.34 -26.76
N ALA A 115 2.27 -1.48 -27.28
CA ALA A 115 2.00 -1.68 -28.70
C ALA A 115 1.02 -0.65 -29.29
N LEU A 116 0.08 -0.15 -28.50
CA LEU A 116 -0.92 0.84 -28.95
C LEU A 116 -0.41 2.27 -28.80
N SER A 117 0.35 2.56 -27.73
CA SER A 117 1.01 3.86 -27.56
C SER A 117 2.02 4.15 -28.68
N ALA A 118 2.72 3.11 -29.17
CA ALA A 118 3.66 3.22 -30.28
C ALA A 118 2.97 3.42 -31.64
N GLY A 119 1.75 2.89 -31.81
CA GLY A 119 0.99 2.97 -33.07
C GLY A 119 0.52 4.39 -33.43
N GLU A 120 0.27 5.24 -32.44
CA GLU A 120 -0.23 6.60 -32.67
C GLU A 120 0.87 7.58 -33.15
N MET A 121 2.15 7.30 -32.87
CA MET A 121 3.26 8.18 -33.30
C MET A 121 3.54 8.10 -34.81
N GLU A 122 3.16 7.01 -35.48
CA GLU A 122 3.38 6.84 -36.93
C GLU A 122 2.34 7.60 -37.77
N SER A 123 1.17 7.94 -37.22
CA SER A 123 0.12 8.68 -37.96
C SER A 123 0.29 10.21 -37.93
N ARG A 124 1.34 10.74 -37.28
CA ARG A 124 1.66 12.18 -37.24
C ARG A 124 2.90 12.58 -38.05
N ARG A 125 3.43 11.72 -38.93
CA ARG A 125 4.40 12.20 -39.93
C ARG A 125 3.67 13.16 -40.90
N PRO A 126 4.21 14.38 -41.10
CA PRO A 126 3.47 15.49 -41.68
C PRO A 126 3.14 15.23 -43.14
N SER A 127 1.87 15.44 -43.52
CA SER A 127 1.45 15.61 -44.90
C SER A 127 2.13 16.87 -45.44
N GLN A 128 3.06 16.64 -46.36
CA GLN A 128 3.73 17.62 -47.20
C GLN A 128 2.73 18.40 -48.05
#